data_AF-A0A6I6MVQ0-F1
#
_entry.id   AF-A0A6I6MVQ0-F1
#
_cell.length_a   1.000
_cell.length_b   1.000
_cell.length_c   1.000
_cell.angle_alpha   90.00
_cell.angle_beta   90.00
_cell.angle_gamma   90.00
#
_symmetry.space_group_name_H-M   'P 1'
#
loop_
_entity.id
_entity.type
_entity.pdbx_description
1 polymer ?
#
loop_
_entity_poly.entity_id
_entity_poly.type
_entity_poly.pdbx_seq_one_letter_code
_entity_poly.pdbx_strand_id
1 'polypeptide(L)'
;MSPVPERPVRLEVHAREPFAAGHRFPGIGAYEVLTATAHYAVGPKAAANRAIPDLDLVPPDVTGKVCFSGDVEILRPVDGGRRRLFFD
;
A
#
# COMPACT_ATOMS: atom_id res chain seq x y z
N MET A 1 -13.52 1.74 23.34
CA MET A 1 -13.91 2.19 21.99
C MET A 1 -13.37 1.17 21.02
N SER A 2 -14.22 0.34 20.41
CA SER A 2 -13.78 -0.66 19.42
C SER A 2 -13.25 0.08 18.19
N PRO A 3 -12.17 -0.39 17.54
CA PRO A 3 -11.75 0.19 16.27
C PRO A 3 -12.88 0.00 15.26
N VAL A 4 -13.32 1.10 14.66
CA VAL A 4 -14.19 1.04 13.48
C VAL A 4 -13.39 0.25 12.42
N PRO A 5 -13.96 -0.80 11.80
CA PRO A 5 -13.23 -1.58 10.81
C PRO A 5 -12.75 -0.65 9.70
N GLU A 6 -11.44 -0.54 9.56
CA GLU A 6 -10.84 0.28 8.51
C GLU A 6 -11.06 -0.41 7.18
N ARG A 7 -11.44 0.36 6.17
CA ARG A 7 -11.54 -0.14 4.80
C ARG A 7 -10.14 -0.60 4.38
N PRO A 8 -9.97 -1.86 3.95
CA PRO A 8 -8.66 -2.36 3.58
C PRO A 8 -8.13 -1.59 2.37
N VAL A 9 -6.81 -1.39 2.32
CA VAL A 9 -6.14 -0.85 1.13
C VAL A 9 -6.42 -1.78 -0.05
N ARG A 10 -6.95 -1.23 -1.14
CA ARG A 10 -7.12 -1.96 -2.40
C ARG A 10 -5.93 -1.67 -3.29
N LEU A 11 -5.26 -2.73 -3.74
CA LEU A 11 -4.21 -2.64 -4.75
C LEU A 11 -4.80 -2.97 -6.12
N GLU A 12 -4.73 -2.01 -7.03
CA GLU A 12 -5.01 -2.22 -8.44
C GLU A 12 -3.70 -2.57 -9.13
N VAL A 13 -3.46 -3.87 -9.33
CA VAL A 13 -2.19 -4.36 -9.88
C VAL A 13 -2.20 -4.25 -11.39
N HIS A 14 -1.22 -3.52 -11.92
CA HIS A 14 -1.02 -3.30 -13.36
C HIS A 14 -0.07 -4.32 -13.97
N ALA A 15 1.01 -4.65 -13.25
CA ALA A 15 2.03 -5.59 -13.70
C ALA A 15 2.55 -6.48 -12.57
N ARG A 16 3.04 -7.66 -12.96
CA ARG A 16 3.78 -8.59 -12.10
C ARG A 16 4.95 -9.16 -12.89
N GLU A 17 6.16 -8.90 -12.44
CA GLU A 17 7.36 -9.24 -13.21
C GLU A 17 8.45 -9.85 -12.33
N PRO A 18 9.25 -10.81 -12.85
CA PRO A 18 10.40 -11.33 -12.11
C PRO A 18 11.40 -10.22 -11.78
N PHE A 19 11.78 -10.10 -10.51
CA PHE A 19 12.83 -9.18 -10.12
C PHE A 19 14.21 -9.72 -10.51
N ALA A 20 15.15 -8.82 -10.86
CA ALA A 20 16.53 -9.17 -11.21
C ALA A 20 16.62 -10.31 -12.23
N ALA A 21 15.81 -10.24 -13.30
CA ALA A 21 15.71 -11.28 -14.33
C ALA A 21 15.40 -12.69 -13.77
N GLY A 22 14.65 -12.77 -12.67
CA GLY A 22 14.31 -14.03 -12.02
C GLY A 22 15.41 -14.63 -11.14
N HIS A 23 16.42 -13.83 -10.75
CA HIS A 23 17.50 -14.29 -9.89
C HIS A 23 16.96 -14.92 -8.58
N ARG A 24 17.53 -16.07 -8.22
CA ARG A 24 17.22 -16.79 -6.98
C ARG A 24 18.30 -16.52 -5.96
N PHE A 25 17.97 -15.76 -4.91
CA PHE A 25 18.88 -15.46 -3.82
C PHE A 25 19.07 -16.71 -2.94
N PRO A 26 20.31 -17.15 -2.67
CA PRO A 26 20.58 -18.33 -1.84
C PRO A 26 19.90 -18.22 -0.46
N GLY A 27 19.15 -19.25 -0.08
CA GLY A 27 18.42 -19.29 1.20
C GLY A 27 17.20 -18.36 1.31
N ILE A 28 16.86 -17.59 0.28
CA ILE A 28 15.72 -16.65 0.28
C ILE A 28 14.71 -16.94 -0.83
N GLY A 29 15.17 -17.32 -2.03
CA GLY A 29 14.31 -17.61 -3.19
C GLY A 29 14.22 -16.47 -4.21
N ALA A 30 13.25 -16.55 -5.11
CA ALA A 30 13.01 -15.54 -6.14
C ALA A 30 12.05 -14.44 -5.64
N TYR A 31 12.17 -13.26 -6.24
CA TYR A 31 11.27 -12.14 -6.00
C TYR A 31 10.56 -11.71 -7.28
N GLU A 32 9.40 -11.09 -7.12
CA GLU A 32 8.67 -10.38 -8.15
C GLU A 32 8.44 -8.93 -7.73
N VAL A 33 8.36 -8.04 -8.72
CA VAL A 33 7.89 -6.66 -8.56
C VAL A 33 6.43 -6.60 -8.99
N LEU A 34 5.60 -5.98 -8.14
CA LEU A 34 4.24 -5.59 -8.50
C LEU A 34 4.19 -4.08 -8.70
N THR A 35 3.80 -3.63 -9.88
CA THR A 35 3.48 -2.23 -10.13
C THR A 35 1.97 -2.05 -10.02
N ALA A 36 1.51 -1.14 -9.18
CA ALA A 36 0.10 -1.00 -8.84
C ALA A 36 -0.28 0.44 -8.46
N THR A 37 -1.56 0.75 -8.49
CA THR A 37 -2.12 1.92 -7.81
C THR A 37 -2.81 1.48 -6.53
N ALA A 38 -2.37 2.02 -5.39
CA ALA A 38 -2.98 1.81 -4.09
C ALA A 38 -4.13 2.79 -3.87
N HIS A 39 -5.30 2.28 -3.52
CA HIS A 39 -6.48 3.05 -3.13
C HIS A 39 -6.73 2.88 -1.63
N TYR A 40 -6.74 3.98 -0.89
CA TYR A 40 -6.88 3.96 0.58
C TYR A 40 -7.62 5.20 1.09
N ALA A 41 -8.10 5.13 2.33
CA ALA A 41 -8.82 6.24 2.94
C ALA A 41 -8.37 6.44 4.39
N VAL A 42 -8.15 7.69 4.79
CA VAL A 42 -7.59 8.04 6.10
C VAL A 42 -8.55 8.92 6.88
N GLY A 43 -8.51 8.80 8.22
CA GLY A 43 -9.25 9.71 9.08
C GLY A 43 -8.55 11.07 9.12
N PRO A 44 -9.20 12.18 8.70
CA PRO A 44 -8.53 13.49 8.62
C PRO A 44 -8.09 14.02 10.00
N LYS A 45 -8.78 13.61 11.07
CA LYS A 45 -8.49 14.01 12.45
C LYS A 45 -7.68 12.98 13.24
N ALA A 46 -7.21 11.91 12.59
CA ALA A 46 -6.40 10.90 13.28
C ALA A 46 -5.05 11.48 13.69
N ALA A 47 -4.58 11.15 14.89
CA ALA A 47 -3.31 11.68 15.41
C ALA A 47 -2.12 11.42 14.47
N ALA A 48 -2.10 10.27 13.79
CA ALA A 48 -1.07 9.91 12.81
C ALA A 48 -1.03 10.81 11.57
N ASN A 49 -2.15 11.49 11.25
CA ASN A 49 -2.30 12.29 10.03
C ASN A 49 -2.20 13.80 10.28
N ARG A 50 -1.93 14.23 11.52
CA ARG A 50 -1.89 15.64 11.91
C ARG A 50 -0.85 16.45 11.14
N ALA A 51 0.18 15.79 10.63
CA ALA A 51 1.25 16.42 9.87
C ALA A 51 0.90 16.64 8.39
N ILE A 52 -0.22 16.10 7.90
CA ILE A 52 -0.66 16.27 6.50
C ILE A 52 -1.39 17.62 6.40
N PRO A 53 -0.83 18.62 5.69
CA PRO A 53 -1.46 19.92 5.56
C PRO A 53 -2.81 19.83 4.87
N ASP A 54 -3.75 20.67 5.30
CA ASP A 54 -5.08 20.86 4.69
C ASP A 54 -5.94 19.59 4.58
N LEU A 55 -5.53 18.48 5.19
CA LEU A 55 -6.26 17.21 5.13
C LEU A 55 -7.68 17.33 5.69
N ASP A 56 -7.86 18.17 6.71
CA ASP A 56 -9.15 18.45 7.34
C ASP A 56 -10.06 19.36 6.50
N LEU A 57 -9.52 20.00 5.46
CA LEU A 57 -10.28 20.80 4.49
C LEU A 57 -10.85 19.94 3.34
N VAL A 58 -10.34 18.72 3.16
CA VAL A 58 -10.80 17.84 2.08
C VAL A 58 -12.17 17.24 2.43
N PRO A 59 -13.18 17.36 1.55
CA PRO A 59 -14.49 16.74 1.77
C PRO A 59 -14.35 15.22 1.93
N PRO A 60 -14.81 14.64 3.04
CA PRO A 60 -14.72 13.21 3.26
C PRO A 60 -15.78 12.44 2.46
N ASP A 61 -15.55 11.14 2.30
CA ASP A 61 -16.53 10.20 1.77
C ASP A 61 -17.68 9.90 2.77
N VAL A 62 -18.60 9.04 2.37
CA VAL A 62 -19.76 8.61 3.20
C VAL A 62 -19.35 7.93 4.51
N THR A 63 -18.08 7.54 4.66
CA THR A 63 -17.53 6.93 5.88
C THR A 63 -16.81 7.95 6.77
N GLY A 64 -16.77 9.23 6.37
CA GLY A 64 -16.08 10.28 7.11
C GLY A 64 -14.55 10.26 6.94
N LYS A 65 -14.05 9.60 5.90
CA LYS A 65 -12.61 9.49 5.59
C LYS A 65 -12.26 10.23 4.30
N VAL A 66 -11.02 10.69 4.19
CA VAL A 66 -10.51 11.28 2.96
C VAL A 66 -9.88 10.19 2.10
N CYS A 67 -10.29 10.09 0.84
CA CYS A 67 -9.81 9.09 -0.12
C CYS A 67 -8.55 9.57 -0.83
N PHE A 68 -7.59 8.65 -0.99
CA PHE A 68 -6.34 8.83 -1.69
C PHE A 68 -6.11 7.71 -2.68
N SER A 69 -5.37 8.02 -3.73
CA SER A 69 -4.74 7.05 -4.61
C SER A 69 -3.28 7.42 -4.81
N GLY A 70 -2.40 6.43 -4.95
CA GLY A 70 -0.99 6.64 -5.28
C GLY A 70 -0.38 5.40 -5.92
N ASP A 71 0.60 5.62 -6.79
CA ASP A 71 1.32 4.53 -7.41
C ASP A 71 2.30 3.90 -6.41
N VAL A 72 2.46 2.59 -6.51
CA VAL A 72 3.33 1.80 -5.63
C VAL A 72 4.04 0.71 -6.43
N GLU A 73 5.30 0.47 -6.07
CA GLU A 73 6.02 -0.75 -6.42
C GLU A 73 6.27 -1.62 -5.19
N ILE A 74 5.94 -2.90 -5.31
CA ILE A 74 6.06 -3.86 -4.21
C ILE A 74 6.99 -4.99 -4.65
N LEU A 75 8.16 -5.06 -4.01
CA LEU A 75 9.05 -6.21 -4.12
C LEU A 75 8.63 -7.28 -3.11
N ARG A 76 8.30 -8.48 -3.58
CA ARG A 76 7.86 -9.59 -2.72
C ARG A 76 8.41 -10.95 -3.15
N PRO A 77 8.55 -11.91 -2.22
CA PRO A 77 8.92 -13.28 -2.57
C PRO A 77 7.82 -13.93 -3.42
N VAL A 78 8.25 -14.65 -4.46
CA VAL A 78 7.35 -15.45 -5.33
C VAL A 78 6.69 -16.57 -4.53
N ASP A 79 7.47 -17.28 -3.71
CA ASP A 79 7.01 -18.44 -2.94
C ASP A 79 6.24 -18.05 -1.65
N GLY A 80 5.92 -16.76 -1.48
CA GLY A 80 5.24 -16.24 -0.30
C GLY A 80 6.16 -16.00 0.90
N GLY A 81 5.66 -15.28 1.91
CA GLY A 81 6.43 -14.90 3.10
C GLY A 81 6.13 -13.47 3.58
N ARG A 82 6.65 -13.11 4.77
CA ARG A 82 6.43 -11.79 5.40
C ARG A 82 7.43 -10.70 5.00
N ARG A 83 8.36 -10.98 4.08
CA ARG A 83 9.40 -10.03 3.67
C ARG A 83 8.90 -9.16 2.51
N ARG A 84 8.13 -8.12 2.81
CA ARG A 84 7.71 -7.12 1.82
C ARG A 84 8.65 -5.93 1.92
N LEU A 85 9.18 -5.48 0.79
CA LEU A 85 9.92 -4.23 0.69
C LEU A 85 9.17 -3.35 -0.32
N PHE A 86 8.81 -2.15 0.11
CA PHE A 86 8.38 -1.09 -0.79
C PHE A 86 9.67 -0.43 -1.32
N PHE A 87 9.79 -0.30 -2.63
CA PHE A 87 10.86 0.47 -3.27
C PHE A 87 10.24 1.74 -3.87
N ASP A 88 11.00 2.83 -3.81
CA ASP A 88 10.73 4.13 -4.45
C ASP A 88 11.73 4.28 -5.61
#